data_AF-A0A101W033-F1
#
_entry.id   AF-A0A101W033-F1
#
_cell.length_a   1.000
_cell.length_b   1.000
_cell.length_c   1.000
_cell.angle_alpha   90.00
_cell.angle_beta   90.00
_cell.angle_gamma   90.00
#
_symmetry.space_group_name_H-M   'P 1'
#
loop_
_entity.id
_entity.type
_entity.pdbx_description
1 polymer ?
#
loop_
_entity_poly.entity_id
_entity_poly.type
_entity_poly.pdbx_seq_one_letter_code
_entity_poly.pdbx_strand_id
1 'polypeptide(L)'
;MTHVRLTTEGFAVLLAVVAVGLVSTGAARAQSYSLAPTRAADHAAQLETKAADKFVKEDDVLRFINDYRENKTPAQVPGLVKAMVRLGALSDPEKAGVYTGFIAGVIGENQLKAPELIAEMFPMPPVQQVVLIKAIAFSGLPDWKELLEQFVERMPARKVLIGKYLYGDGKTLGELSMDDPFVIDAHWGNYFATGAWEPGIRIISALAWAEDQNDIEKLTIGSMAKWTLASNAARDKNLLDLAKVQMNHQDETVRRQLREVIEAAELYEIGRLREDALKRIDALRAGGPQNARDWSKWGNYGTTALALGCVVASVLGQVQFGIPCVVGGALSTAAVNYLGPERTR
;
A
#
# COMPACT_ATOMS: atom_id res chain seq x y z
N MET A 1 59.15 29.48 31.46
CA MET A 1 58.77 29.19 30.05
C MET A 1 57.63 30.14 29.69
N THR A 2 57.79 31.46 29.80
CA THR A 2 58.57 32.40 28.97
C THR A 2 58.03 32.56 27.55
N HIS A 3 57.35 33.68 27.36
CA HIS A 3 56.86 34.28 26.12
C HIS A 3 57.90 34.35 24.99
N VAL A 4 57.41 34.33 23.75
CA VAL A 4 58.04 35.03 22.63
C VAL A 4 56.99 35.88 21.91
N ARG A 5 57.14 37.20 22.07
CA ARG A 5 56.60 38.24 21.19
C ARG A 5 57.45 38.29 19.92
N LEU A 6 56.85 38.67 18.79
CA LEU A 6 57.53 39.44 17.76
C LEU A 6 56.56 40.51 17.23
N THR A 7 57.07 41.74 17.22
CA THR A 7 56.43 43.02 16.88
C THR A 7 57.00 43.51 15.54
N THR A 8 56.36 44.55 14.97
CA THR A 8 56.96 45.68 14.19
C THR A 8 57.55 45.31 12.81
N GLU A 9 57.40 45.98 11.65
CA GLU A 9 57.07 47.35 11.18
C GLU A 9 56.50 47.19 9.74
N GLY A 10 55.63 48.04 9.18
CA GLY A 10 55.87 49.43 8.82
C GLY A 10 56.28 49.55 7.34
N PHE A 11 55.37 49.97 6.46
CA PHE A 11 55.70 50.82 5.32
C PHE A 11 54.47 51.64 4.90
N ALA A 12 54.56 52.93 5.17
CA ALA A 12 53.68 53.97 4.71
C ALA A 12 54.07 54.37 3.28
N VAL A 13 53.09 54.69 2.42
CA VAL A 13 53.24 55.77 1.44
C VAL A 13 51.92 56.53 1.36
N LEU A 14 52.04 57.82 1.69
CA LEU A 14 51.10 58.91 1.50
C LEU A 14 50.60 59.01 0.05
N LEU A 15 49.32 59.33 -0.11
CA LEU A 15 48.92 60.46 -0.96
C LEU A 15 47.56 60.99 -0.50
N ALA A 16 47.63 62.07 0.27
CA ALA A 16 46.50 62.95 0.53
C ALA A 16 46.40 63.94 -0.63
N VAL A 17 45.23 64.02 -1.28
CA VAL A 17 44.78 65.22 -1.97
C VAL A 17 43.39 65.56 -1.43
N VAL A 18 43.32 66.74 -0.81
CA VAL A 18 42.13 67.39 -0.30
C VAL A 18 41.55 68.28 -1.41
N ALA A 19 40.25 68.14 -1.68
CA ALA A 19 39.35 69.19 -2.18
C ALA A 19 37.91 68.68 -1.98
N VAL A 20 37.27 68.94 -0.84
CA VAL A 20 36.30 70.02 -0.60
C VAL A 20 35.15 70.07 -1.62
N GLY A 21 33.99 69.55 -1.17
CA GLY A 21 32.67 70.17 -1.36
C GLY A 21 31.90 69.86 -2.65
N LEU A 22 30.85 69.04 -2.53
CA LEU A 22 29.47 69.51 -2.73
C LEU A 22 28.48 68.47 -2.18
N VAL A 23 27.53 68.95 -1.38
CA VAL A 23 26.36 68.20 -0.90
C VAL A 23 25.41 67.97 -2.07
N SER A 24 25.02 66.72 -2.30
CA SER A 24 23.69 66.42 -2.87
C SER A 24 23.23 65.05 -2.40
N THR A 25 22.13 65.04 -1.66
CA THR A 25 21.39 63.87 -1.20
C THR A 25 20.68 63.22 -2.39
N GLY A 26 21.04 61.98 -2.71
CA GLY A 26 20.38 61.18 -3.75
C GLY A 26 20.58 59.70 -3.50
N ALA A 27 19.56 59.05 -2.94
CA ALA A 27 19.53 57.64 -2.62
C ALA A 27 19.71 56.76 -3.87
N ALA A 28 20.86 56.08 -3.97
CA ALA A 28 21.06 55.01 -4.94
C ALA A 28 20.41 53.72 -4.40
N ARG A 29 19.19 53.45 -4.86
CA ARG A 29 18.45 52.21 -4.63
C ARG A 29 19.18 51.08 -5.36
N ALA A 30 19.84 50.19 -4.63
CA ALA A 30 20.30 48.93 -5.20
C ALA A 30 19.07 48.14 -5.67
N GLN A 31 18.84 48.10 -6.99
CA GLN A 31 17.87 47.21 -7.59
C GLN A 31 18.43 45.79 -7.47
N SER A 32 17.87 45.01 -6.54
CA SER A 32 17.95 43.56 -6.59
C SER A 32 17.28 43.11 -7.89
N TYR A 33 18.08 42.64 -8.84
CA TYR A 33 17.56 41.90 -9.99
C TYR A 33 17.01 40.57 -9.47
N SER A 34 15.73 40.55 -9.15
CA SER A 34 14.97 39.30 -9.04
C SER A 34 14.91 38.71 -10.45
N LEU A 35 15.68 37.65 -10.68
CA LEU A 35 15.53 36.82 -11.87
C LEU A 35 14.15 36.18 -11.78
N ALA A 36 13.21 36.70 -12.57
CA ALA A 36 11.96 36.00 -12.81
C ALA A 36 12.28 34.59 -13.34
N PRO A 37 11.59 33.54 -12.87
CA PRO A 37 11.79 32.20 -13.41
C PRO A 37 11.61 32.25 -14.93
N THR A 38 12.56 31.65 -15.65
CA THR A 38 12.52 31.66 -17.11
C THR A 38 11.32 30.85 -17.58
N ARG A 39 10.65 31.33 -18.62
CA ARG A 39 9.52 30.64 -19.28
C ARG A 39 9.85 29.18 -19.67
N ALA A 40 11.14 28.85 -19.80
CA ALA A 40 11.66 27.51 -20.03
C ALA A 40 11.73 26.65 -18.75
N ALA A 41 12.07 27.22 -17.59
CA ALA A 41 11.96 26.55 -16.29
C ALA A 41 10.50 26.34 -15.89
N ASP A 42 9.62 27.31 -16.18
CA ASP A 42 8.18 27.15 -16.01
C ASP A 42 7.59 26.14 -16.99
N HIS A 43 8.06 26.08 -18.24
CA HIS A 43 7.67 25.04 -19.19
C HIS A 43 8.21 23.65 -18.84
N ALA A 44 9.44 23.55 -18.31
CA ALA A 44 10.02 22.29 -17.85
C ALA A 44 9.31 21.79 -16.59
N ALA A 45 9.06 22.68 -15.62
CA ALA A 45 8.24 22.38 -14.45
C ALA A 45 6.79 22.05 -14.83
N GLN A 46 6.22 22.72 -15.85
CA GLN A 46 4.91 22.38 -16.43
C GLN A 46 4.92 21.07 -17.22
N LEU A 47 6.01 20.70 -17.89
CA LEU A 47 6.14 19.42 -18.59
C LEU A 47 6.32 18.27 -17.60
N GLU A 48 7.06 18.49 -16.50
CA GLU A 48 7.16 17.57 -15.39
C GLU A 48 5.82 17.44 -14.66
N THR A 49 5.10 18.53 -14.34
CA THR A 49 3.76 18.46 -13.75
C THR A 49 2.70 17.89 -14.68
N LYS A 50 2.83 18.06 -16.00
CA LYS A 50 1.90 17.53 -17.00
C LYS A 50 2.17 16.07 -17.37
N ALA A 51 3.37 15.56 -17.11
CA ALA A 51 3.65 14.13 -17.02
C ALA A 51 3.25 13.52 -15.66
N ALA A 52 3.07 14.35 -14.62
CA ALA A 52 2.91 13.95 -13.22
C ALA A 52 1.49 13.62 -12.74
N ASP A 53 0.45 13.66 -13.57
CA ASP A 53 -0.86 13.17 -13.13
C ASP A 53 -1.38 12.04 -14.03
N LYS A 54 -0.60 10.96 -14.10
CA LYS A 54 -1.08 9.67 -14.62
C LYS A 54 -2.13 9.01 -13.71
N PHE A 55 -2.22 9.43 -12.46
CA PHE A 55 -3.06 8.84 -11.42
C PHE A 55 -4.13 9.82 -10.93
N VAL A 56 -5.03 10.21 -11.83
CA VAL A 56 -6.06 11.21 -11.54
C VAL A 56 -7.21 10.60 -10.75
N LYS A 57 -7.51 9.33 -10.99
CA LYS A 57 -8.63 8.58 -10.39
C LYS A 57 -8.13 7.29 -9.74
N GLU A 58 -8.95 6.73 -8.87
CA GLU A 58 -8.67 5.45 -8.22
C GLU A 58 -8.46 4.31 -9.22
N ASP A 59 -9.25 4.27 -10.30
CA ASP A 59 -9.09 3.31 -11.40
C ASP A 59 -7.69 3.33 -12.03
N ASP A 60 -7.03 4.49 -12.06
CA ASP A 60 -5.67 4.62 -12.59
C ASP A 60 -4.66 3.93 -11.68
N VAL A 61 -4.87 3.99 -10.35
CA VAL A 61 -4.05 3.32 -9.35
C VAL A 61 -4.20 1.80 -9.47
N LEU A 62 -5.45 1.32 -9.52
CA LEU A 62 -5.76 -0.10 -9.62
C LEU A 62 -5.24 -0.72 -10.93
N ARG A 63 -5.41 -0.01 -12.04
CA ARG A 63 -4.86 -0.43 -13.34
C ARG A 63 -3.34 -0.53 -13.29
N PHE A 64 -2.66 0.47 -12.72
CA PHE A 64 -1.21 0.43 -12.58
C PHE A 64 -0.73 -0.76 -11.75
N ILE A 65 -1.38 -1.06 -10.63
CA ILE A 65 -1.01 -2.22 -9.79
C ILE A 65 -1.18 -3.54 -10.55
N ASN A 66 -2.28 -3.71 -11.28
CA ASN A 66 -2.55 -4.93 -12.05
C ASN A 66 -1.50 -5.15 -13.15
N ASP A 67 -1.17 -4.09 -13.88
CA ASP A 67 -0.31 -4.18 -15.06
C ASP A 67 1.19 -4.11 -14.70
N TYR A 68 1.52 -3.72 -13.46
CA TYR A 68 2.90 -3.43 -13.01
C TYR A 68 3.86 -4.57 -13.30
N ARG A 69 3.45 -5.82 -13.05
CA ARG A 69 4.33 -6.97 -13.18
C ARG A 69 4.78 -7.21 -14.62
N GLU A 70 3.93 -6.90 -15.59
CA GLU A 70 4.24 -7.05 -17.02
C GLU A 70 5.22 -5.99 -17.51
N ASN A 71 5.21 -4.81 -16.87
CA ASN A 71 6.12 -3.71 -17.18
C ASN A 71 6.53 -2.95 -15.91
N LYS A 72 7.51 -3.51 -15.19
CA LYS A 72 7.95 -2.98 -13.89
C LYS A 72 8.56 -1.59 -14.05
N THR A 73 7.87 -0.58 -13.52
CA THR A 73 8.35 0.82 -13.47
C THR A 73 8.45 1.33 -12.03
N PRO A 74 9.43 0.86 -11.22
CA PRO A 74 9.54 1.19 -9.80
C PRO A 74 9.65 2.70 -9.54
N ALA A 75 10.29 3.45 -10.44
CA ALA A 75 10.40 4.91 -10.35
C ALA A 75 9.05 5.66 -10.40
N GLN A 76 7.97 5.02 -10.85
CA GLN A 76 6.62 5.63 -10.86
C GLN A 76 5.88 5.42 -9.53
N VAL A 77 6.36 4.51 -8.67
CA VAL A 77 5.68 4.12 -7.44
C VAL A 77 5.65 5.25 -6.39
N PRO A 78 6.68 6.11 -6.22
CA PRO A 78 6.54 7.28 -5.36
C PRO A 78 5.42 8.23 -5.78
N GLY A 79 5.25 8.45 -7.09
CA GLY A 79 4.12 9.21 -7.64
C GLY A 79 2.77 8.56 -7.41
N LEU A 80 2.70 7.23 -7.58
CA LEU A 80 1.52 6.42 -7.27
C LEU A 80 1.12 6.54 -5.79
N VAL A 81 2.07 6.42 -4.86
CA VAL A 81 1.82 6.52 -3.40
C VAL A 81 1.27 7.91 -3.04
N LYS A 82 1.84 8.98 -3.61
CA LYS A 82 1.31 10.34 -3.42
C LYS A 82 -0.12 10.48 -3.94
N ALA A 83 -0.43 9.85 -5.08
CA ALA A 83 -1.78 9.82 -5.61
C ALA A 83 -2.73 9.03 -4.69
N MET A 84 -2.31 7.88 -4.15
CA MET A 84 -3.11 7.11 -3.18
C MET A 84 -3.43 7.91 -1.90
N VAL A 85 -2.48 8.72 -1.40
CA VAL A 85 -2.73 9.65 -0.28
C VAL A 85 -3.78 10.69 -0.67
N ARG A 86 -3.60 11.35 -1.82
CA ARG A 86 -4.52 12.40 -2.31
C ARG A 86 -5.93 11.87 -2.55
N LEU A 87 -6.04 10.66 -3.11
CA LEU A 87 -7.31 10.00 -3.42
C LEU A 87 -7.95 9.32 -2.20
N GLY A 88 -7.27 9.32 -1.05
CA GLY A 88 -7.78 8.76 0.19
C GLY A 88 -7.66 7.24 0.31
N ALA A 89 -7.02 6.56 -0.65
CA ALA A 89 -6.83 5.11 -0.66
C ALA A 89 -6.00 4.60 0.55
N LEU A 90 -5.18 5.46 1.16
CA LEU A 90 -4.40 5.16 2.37
C LEU A 90 -4.98 5.79 3.64
N SER A 91 -6.22 6.31 3.61
CA SER A 91 -6.81 7.01 4.76
C SER A 91 -6.99 6.12 5.99
N ASP A 92 -7.21 4.83 5.77
CA ASP A 92 -7.29 3.80 6.81
C ASP A 92 -6.16 2.77 6.59
N PRO A 93 -5.01 2.93 7.25
CA PRO A 93 -3.87 2.01 7.10
C PRO A 93 -4.16 0.56 7.46
N GLU A 94 -5.21 0.29 8.25
CA GLU A 94 -5.63 -1.08 8.60
C GLU A 94 -6.47 -1.73 7.50
N LYS A 95 -6.97 -0.95 6.54
CA LYS A 95 -7.67 -1.45 5.34
C LYS A 95 -6.84 -1.33 4.06
N ALA A 96 -5.65 -0.76 4.14
CA ALA A 96 -4.77 -0.53 3.00
C ALA A 96 -3.84 -1.72 2.69
N GLY A 97 -4.28 -2.96 2.95
CA GLY A 97 -3.46 -4.17 2.84
C GLY A 97 -2.82 -4.32 1.45
N VAL A 98 -3.64 -4.27 0.39
CA VAL A 98 -3.18 -4.39 -1.01
C VAL A 98 -2.13 -3.35 -1.34
N TYR A 99 -2.36 -2.10 -0.97
CA TYR A 99 -1.43 -1.01 -1.24
C TYR A 99 -0.13 -1.19 -0.44
N THR A 100 -0.23 -1.57 0.83
CA THR A 100 0.93 -1.85 1.70
C THR A 100 1.77 -2.99 1.12
N GLY A 101 1.13 -4.08 0.74
CA GLY A 101 1.79 -5.24 0.14
C GLY A 101 2.44 -4.94 -1.19
N PHE A 102 1.77 -4.16 -2.05
CA PHE A 102 2.33 -3.75 -3.34
C PHE A 102 3.59 -2.89 -3.15
N ILE A 103 3.52 -1.88 -2.28
CA ILE A 103 4.69 -1.04 -1.96
C ILE A 103 5.82 -1.90 -1.38
N ALA A 104 5.49 -2.85 -0.49
CA ALA A 104 6.46 -3.78 0.09
C ALA A 104 7.17 -4.62 -0.97
N GLY A 105 6.43 -5.22 -1.90
CA GLY A 105 6.99 -6.03 -2.98
C GLY A 105 7.90 -5.21 -3.91
N VAL A 106 7.50 -3.98 -4.25
CA VAL A 106 8.34 -3.07 -5.03
C VAL A 106 9.65 -2.75 -4.28
N ILE A 107 9.58 -2.42 -2.99
CA ILE A 107 10.77 -2.17 -2.16
C ILE A 107 11.68 -3.40 -2.15
N GLY A 108 11.12 -4.58 -1.91
CA GLY A 108 11.85 -5.85 -1.82
C GLY A 108 12.63 -6.21 -3.09
N GLU A 109 12.03 -6.02 -4.27
CA GLU A 109 12.70 -6.29 -5.55
C GLU A 109 13.71 -5.21 -5.97
N ASN A 110 13.77 -4.09 -5.26
CA ASN A 110 14.59 -2.93 -5.61
C ASN A 110 15.53 -2.52 -4.47
N GLN A 111 16.17 -3.47 -3.79
CA GLN A 111 17.01 -3.26 -2.60
C GLN A 111 17.94 -2.03 -2.71
N LEU A 112 18.72 -1.91 -3.79
CA LEU A 112 19.67 -0.81 -3.97
C LEU A 112 19.02 0.57 -4.11
N LYS A 113 17.78 0.61 -4.62
CA LYS A 113 17.00 1.84 -4.82
C LYS A 113 15.97 2.07 -3.73
N ALA A 114 15.78 1.13 -2.81
CA ALA A 114 14.76 1.20 -1.76
C ALA A 114 14.84 2.50 -0.96
N PRO A 115 16.03 2.98 -0.49
CA PRO A 115 16.11 4.26 0.22
C PRO A 115 15.62 5.44 -0.62
N GLU A 116 15.99 5.50 -1.90
CA GLU A 116 15.58 6.58 -2.82
C GLU A 116 14.07 6.55 -3.06
N LEU A 117 13.51 5.37 -3.38
CA LEU A 117 12.07 5.18 -3.60
C LEU A 117 11.25 5.60 -2.38
N ILE A 118 11.64 5.14 -1.19
CA ILE A 118 10.95 5.52 0.07
C ILE A 118 11.12 7.02 0.31
N ALA A 119 12.31 7.58 0.04
CA ALA A 119 12.56 8.98 0.29
C ALA A 119 11.66 9.90 -0.52
N GLU A 120 11.37 9.53 -1.77
CA GLU A 120 10.50 10.25 -2.68
C GLU A 120 9.00 10.14 -2.35
N MET A 121 8.57 9.15 -1.56
CA MET A 121 7.17 8.99 -1.13
C MET A 121 6.73 10.07 -0.13
N PHE A 122 7.69 10.82 0.43
CA PHE A 122 7.44 11.95 1.32
C PHE A 122 7.28 13.28 0.54
N PRO A 123 6.67 14.32 1.16
CA PRO A 123 6.03 14.30 2.48
C PRO A 123 4.74 13.48 2.48
N MET A 124 4.46 12.82 3.61
CA MET A 124 3.27 11.99 3.82
C MET A 124 2.64 12.34 5.17
N PRO A 125 1.31 12.51 5.28
CA PRO A 125 0.69 12.84 6.56
C PRO A 125 0.86 11.69 7.57
N PRO A 126 0.87 11.98 8.88
CA PRO A 126 1.21 10.99 9.90
C PRO A 126 0.37 9.70 9.86
N VAL A 127 -0.93 9.77 9.57
CA VAL A 127 -1.79 8.59 9.50
C VAL A 127 -1.29 7.61 8.44
N GLN A 128 -1.00 8.11 7.24
CA GLN A 128 -0.58 7.31 6.09
C GLN A 128 0.84 6.74 6.26
N GLN A 129 1.70 7.36 7.06
CA GLN A 129 3.07 6.86 7.32
C GLN A 129 3.10 5.44 7.89
N VAL A 130 2.01 4.97 8.53
CA VAL A 130 1.86 3.58 8.99
C VAL A 130 2.04 2.59 7.84
N VAL A 131 1.54 2.93 6.64
CA VAL A 131 1.68 2.10 5.44
C VAL A 131 3.14 1.94 5.05
N LEU A 132 3.94 3.01 5.09
CA LEU A 132 5.36 2.92 4.76
C LEU A 132 6.16 2.11 5.80
N ILE A 133 5.85 2.27 7.08
CA ILE A 133 6.48 1.48 8.15
C ILE A 133 6.22 -0.01 7.94
N LYS A 134 4.94 -0.37 7.71
CA LYS A 134 4.55 -1.76 7.41
C LYS A 134 5.20 -2.24 6.12
N ALA A 135 5.18 -1.45 5.05
CA ALA A 135 5.73 -1.83 3.75
C ALA A 135 7.25 -2.10 3.78
N ILE A 136 8.01 -1.32 4.54
CA ILE A 136 9.44 -1.59 4.77
C ILE A 136 9.62 -2.93 5.49
N ALA A 137 8.90 -3.16 6.59
CA ALA A 137 8.99 -4.42 7.33
C ALA A 137 8.50 -5.64 6.53
N PHE A 138 7.56 -5.44 5.61
CA PHE A 138 6.98 -6.49 4.77
C PHE A 138 7.75 -6.73 3.48
N SER A 139 8.78 -5.93 3.20
CA SER A 139 9.53 -5.99 1.93
C SER A 139 10.29 -7.28 1.72
N GLY A 140 10.57 -8.03 2.78
CA GLY A 140 11.41 -9.22 2.73
C GLY A 140 12.91 -8.93 2.62
N LEU A 141 13.32 -7.65 2.65
CA LEU A 141 14.73 -7.28 2.71
C LEU A 141 15.37 -7.77 4.03
N PRO A 142 16.57 -8.38 4.01
CA PRO A 142 17.21 -8.84 5.24
C PRO A 142 17.57 -7.70 6.19
N ASP A 143 17.84 -6.50 5.64
CA ASP A 143 18.23 -5.27 6.31
C ASP A 143 17.06 -4.27 6.46
N TRP A 144 15.81 -4.75 6.49
CA TRP A 144 14.64 -3.88 6.56
C TRP A 144 14.61 -2.99 7.81
N LYS A 145 15.24 -3.42 8.92
CA LYS A 145 15.31 -2.64 10.16
C LYS A 145 16.24 -1.44 9.99
N GLU A 146 17.43 -1.67 9.46
CA GLU A 146 18.40 -0.64 9.12
C GLU A 146 17.81 0.34 8.10
N LEU A 147 17.04 -0.17 7.13
CA LEU A 147 16.32 0.67 6.19
C LEU A 147 15.25 1.53 6.89
N LEU A 148 14.46 0.97 7.81
CA LEU A 148 13.44 1.71 8.56
C LEU A 148 14.05 2.79 9.46
N GLU A 149 15.20 2.52 10.07
CA GLU A 149 15.93 3.46 10.93
C GLU A 149 16.28 4.77 10.20
N GLN A 150 16.63 4.70 8.90
CA GLN A 150 16.97 5.88 8.09
C GLN A 150 15.83 6.91 7.99
N PHE A 151 14.59 6.48 8.18
CA PHE A 151 13.41 7.34 8.01
C PHE A 151 12.75 7.78 9.32
N VAL A 152 13.31 7.41 10.49
CA VAL A 152 12.74 7.73 11.81
C VAL A 152 12.50 9.23 12.00
N GLU A 153 13.49 10.06 11.65
CA GLU A 153 13.39 11.51 11.84
C GLU A 153 12.42 12.19 10.86
N ARG A 154 12.01 11.49 9.78
CA ARG A 154 10.95 11.96 8.86
C ARG A 154 9.54 11.61 9.34
N MET A 155 9.42 10.74 10.35
CA MET A 155 8.16 10.25 10.90
C MET A 155 8.07 10.44 12.43
N PRO A 156 8.26 11.67 12.95
CA PRO A 156 8.34 11.90 14.40
C PRO A 156 7.07 11.46 15.16
N ALA A 157 5.90 11.61 14.55
CA ALA A 157 4.62 11.17 15.11
C ALA A 157 4.43 9.64 15.15
N ARG A 158 5.39 8.87 14.61
CA ARG A 158 5.37 7.40 14.55
C ARG A 158 6.53 6.72 15.25
N LYS A 159 7.36 7.46 16.01
CA LYS A 159 8.50 6.89 16.75
C LYS A 159 8.11 5.70 17.64
N VAL A 160 6.92 5.71 18.26
CA VAL A 160 6.43 4.57 19.07
C VAL A 160 6.20 3.33 18.22
N LEU A 161 5.51 3.46 17.08
CA LEU A 161 5.24 2.34 16.18
C LEU A 161 6.55 1.82 15.56
N ILE A 162 7.44 2.72 15.14
CA ILE A 162 8.74 2.36 14.60
C ILE A 162 9.57 1.61 15.66
N GLY A 163 9.58 2.09 16.91
CA GLY A 163 10.23 1.41 18.02
C GLY A 163 9.68 0.00 18.27
N LYS A 164 8.37 -0.22 18.11
CA LYS A 164 7.75 -1.56 18.18
C LYS A 164 8.32 -2.49 17.10
N TYR A 165 8.50 -1.99 15.87
CA TYR A 165 9.09 -2.77 14.77
C TYR A 165 10.59 -3.04 14.95
N LEU A 166 11.36 -2.04 15.39
CA LEU A 166 12.80 -2.18 15.53
C LEU A 166 13.19 -3.07 16.72
N TYR A 167 12.55 -2.84 17.88
CA TYR A 167 13.00 -3.37 19.17
C TYR A 167 11.93 -4.21 19.91
N GLY A 168 10.69 -4.26 19.41
CA GLY A 168 9.59 -4.98 20.02
C GLY A 168 9.20 -6.25 19.26
N ASP A 169 7.91 -6.57 19.31
CA ASP A 169 7.24 -7.72 18.68
C ASP A 169 6.70 -7.40 17.27
N GLY A 170 7.25 -6.38 16.59
CA GLY A 170 6.82 -6.06 15.23
C GLY A 170 7.07 -7.23 14.28
N LYS A 171 6.00 -7.68 13.63
CA LYS A 171 5.99 -8.83 12.73
C LYS A 171 6.19 -8.41 11.28
N THR A 172 6.96 -9.19 10.55
CA THR A 172 7.03 -9.16 9.09
C THR A 172 5.78 -9.81 8.48
N LEU A 173 5.57 -9.64 7.17
CA LEU A 173 4.37 -10.16 6.50
C LEU A 173 4.22 -11.67 6.67
N GLY A 174 5.31 -12.44 6.53
CA GLY A 174 5.28 -13.90 6.67
C GLY A 174 4.99 -14.42 8.08
N GLU A 175 5.18 -13.59 9.11
CA GLU A 175 4.93 -13.92 10.53
C GLU A 175 3.50 -13.56 10.97
N LEU A 176 2.77 -12.80 10.16
CA LEU A 176 1.38 -12.46 10.43
C LEU A 176 0.47 -13.67 10.19
N SER A 177 -0.64 -13.70 10.94
CA SER A 177 -1.64 -14.74 10.82
C SER A 177 -2.54 -14.46 9.64
N MET A 178 -2.97 -15.51 8.93
CA MET A 178 -3.82 -15.38 7.74
C MET A 178 -5.29 -15.08 8.08
N ASP A 179 -5.68 -15.13 9.36
CA ASP A 179 -7.06 -14.88 9.83
C ASP A 179 -7.39 -13.39 9.94
N ASP A 180 -6.48 -12.52 9.49
CA ASP A 180 -6.70 -11.10 9.31
C ASP A 180 -6.83 -10.78 7.80
N PRO A 181 -7.98 -10.22 7.36
CA PRO A 181 -8.18 -9.74 5.99
C PRO A 181 -7.06 -8.87 5.45
N PHE A 182 -6.47 -8.00 6.28
CA PHE A 182 -5.37 -7.13 5.88
C PHE A 182 -4.16 -7.93 5.40
N VAL A 183 -3.90 -9.10 6.00
CA VAL A 183 -2.73 -9.94 5.69
C VAL A 183 -2.90 -10.62 4.33
N ILE A 184 -4.11 -11.08 4.01
CA ILE A 184 -4.42 -11.63 2.68
C ILE A 184 -4.26 -10.56 1.62
N ASP A 185 -4.79 -9.37 1.89
CA ASP A 185 -4.69 -8.22 1.00
C ASP A 185 -3.23 -7.82 0.77
N ALA A 186 -2.41 -7.81 1.82
CA ALA A 186 -0.99 -7.53 1.72
C ALA A 186 -0.24 -8.61 0.91
N HIS A 187 -0.58 -9.89 1.03
CA HIS A 187 -0.02 -10.92 0.16
C HIS A 187 -0.46 -10.75 -1.30
N TRP A 188 -1.71 -10.35 -1.57
CA TRP A 188 -2.14 -10.01 -2.94
C TRP A 188 -1.36 -8.83 -3.52
N GLY A 189 -1.22 -7.75 -2.75
CA GLY A 189 -0.40 -6.60 -3.14
C GLY A 189 1.03 -7.00 -3.47
N ASN A 190 1.66 -7.79 -2.60
CA ASN A 190 3.02 -8.29 -2.81
C ASN A 190 3.11 -9.15 -4.08
N TYR A 191 2.12 -10.03 -4.31
CA TYR A 191 2.04 -10.83 -5.53
C TYR A 191 1.93 -9.98 -6.80
N PHE A 192 1.09 -8.93 -6.79
CA PHE A 192 0.96 -8.02 -7.93
C PHE A 192 2.24 -7.25 -8.24
N ALA A 193 3.03 -6.92 -7.22
CA ALA A 193 4.34 -6.29 -7.42
C ALA A 193 5.38 -7.28 -7.99
N THR A 194 5.43 -8.51 -7.46
CA THR A 194 6.58 -9.39 -7.65
C THR A 194 6.33 -10.56 -8.61
N GLY A 195 5.14 -11.16 -8.57
CA GLY A 195 4.84 -12.47 -9.16
C GLY A 195 5.43 -13.66 -8.39
N ALA A 196 6.03 -13.43 -7.24
CA ALA A 196 6.63 -14.48 -6.42
C ALA A 196 5.57 -15.50 -5.97
N TRP A 197 5.96 -16.76 -5.82
CA TRP A 197 5.03 -17.81 -5.40
C TRP A 197 4.69 -17.76 -3.92
N GLU A 198 5.59 -17.25 -3.06
CA GLU A 198 5.39 -17.23 -1.60
C GLU A 198 4.07 -16.54 -1.20
N PRO A 199 3.73 -15.33 -1.69
CA PRO A 199 2.46 -14.71 -1.32
C PRO A 199 1.25 -15.52 -1.78
N GLY A 200 1.34 -16.16 -2.96
CA GLY A 200 0.31 -17.05 -3.48
C GLY A 200 0.15 -18.30 -2.61
N ILE A 201 1.24 -18.92 -2.15
CA ILE A 201 1.22 -20.06 -1.22
C ILE A 201 0.54 -19.67 0.09
N ARG A 202 0.83 -18.47 0.61
CA ARG A 202 0.20 -17.93 1.81
C ARG A 202 -1.31 -17.76 1.62
N ILE A 203 -1.75 -17.16 0.51
CA ILE A 203 -3.17 -17.03 0.17
C ILE A 203 -3.85 -18.42 0.05
N ILE A 204 -3.18 -19.40 -0.55
CA ILE A 204 -3.68 -20.78 -0.66
C ILE A 204 -3.93 -21.42 0.71
N SER A 205 -3.12 -21.09 1.73
CA SER A 205 -3.32 -21.62 3.08
C SER A 205 -4.66 -21.18 3.71
N ALA A 206 -5.18 -20.00 3.35
CA ALA A 206 -6.46 -19.50 3.84
C ALA A 206 -7.67 -20.31 3.29
N LEU A 207 -7.47 -21.10 2.22
CA LEU A 207 -8.51 -21.99 1.70
C LEU A 207 -8.93 -23.06 2.69
N ALA A 208 -8.11 -23.35 3.72
CA ALA A 208 -8.47 -24.26 4.81
C ALA A 208 -9.77 -23.83 5.52
N TRP A 209 -10.12 -22.55 5.46
CA TRP A 209 -11.33 -21.99 6.08
C TRP A 209 -12.51 -21.85 5.12
N ALA A 210 -12.37 -22.17 3.84
CA ALA A 210 -13.44 -21.96 2.85
C ALA A 210 -14.73 -22.78 3.12
N GLU A 211 -14.68 -23.68 4.10
CA GLU A 211 -15.82 -24.47 4.58
C GLU A 211 -15.91 -24.54 6.10
N ASP A 212 -15.39 -23.53 6.79
CA ASP A 212 -15.54 -23.44 8.24
C ASP A 212 -17.04 -23.37 8.60
N GLN A 213 -17.47 -24.24 9.53
CA GLN A 213 -18.87 -24.37 9.95
C GLN A 213 -19.13 -23.78 11.35
N ASN A 214 -18.12 -23.19 11.96
CA ASN A 214 -18.16 -22.72 13.34
C ASN A 214 -17.85 -21.22 13.45
N ASP A 215 -17.13 -20.68 12.46
CA ASP A 215 -16.60 -19.33 12.47
C ASP A 215 -16.89 -18.61 11.14
N ILE A 216 -17.78 -17.62 11.20
CA ILE A 216 -18.21 -16.82 10.05
C ILE A 216 -17.07 -15.99 9.45
N GLU A 217 -16.13 -15.54 10.28
CA GLU A 217 -15.02 -14.69 9.85
C GLU A 217 -14.04 -15.54 9.04
N LYS A 218 -13.64 -16.69 9.59
CA LYS A 218 -12.83 -17.68 8.87
C LYS A 218 -13.51 -18.14 7.59
N LEU A 219 -14.81 -18.48 7.64
CA LEU A 219 -15.57 -18.87 6.45
C LEU A 219 -15.54 -17.77 5.39
N THR A 220 -15.75 -16.51 5.78
CA THR A 220 -15.72 -15.37 4.86
C THR A 220 -14.33 -15.18 4.27
N ILE A 221 -13.29 -15.23 5.10
CA ILE A 221 -11.90 -15.10 4.69
C ILE A 221 -11.53 -16.20 3.68
N GLY A 222 -11.76 -17.47 4.00
CA GLY A 222 -11.44 -18.59 3.13
C GLY A 222 -12.23 -18.58 1.83
N SER A 223 -13.52 -18.21 1.89
CA SER A 223 -14.37 -18.06 0.70
C SER A 223 -13.88 -16.95 -0.23
N MET A 224 -13.49 -15.81 0.33
CA MET A 224 -12.95 -14.69 -0.44
C MET A 224 -11.58 -15.02 -1.01
N ALA A 225 -10.69 -15.65 -0.24
CA ALA A 225 -9.40 -16.13 -0.73
C ALA A 225 -9.59 -17.09 -1.93
N LYS A 226 -10.56 -18.01 -1.83
CA LYS A 226 -10.91 -18.95 -2.92
C LYS A 226 -11.38 -18.23 -4.18
N TRP A 227 -12.33 -17.31 -4.05
CA TRP A 227 -12.88 -16.56 -5.19
C TRP A 227 -11.83 -15.65 -5.84
N THR A 228 -11.07 -14.90 -5.04
CA THR A 228 -10.02 -14.00 -5.54
C THR A 228 -8.88 -14.77 -6.18
N LEU A 229 -8.50 -15.93 -5.64
CA LEU A 229 -7.49 -16.80 -6.24
C LEU A 229 -7.94 -17.31 -7.61
N ALA A 230 -9.18 -17.80 -7.74
CA ALA A 230 -9.71 -18.27 -9.02
C ALA A 230 -9.80 -17.13 -10.06
N SER A 231 -10.31 -15.96 -9.63
CA SER A 231 -10.44 -14.79 -10.51
C SER A 231 -9.11 -14.31 -11.08
N ASN A 232 -8.06 -14.29 -10.24
CA ASN A 232 -6.72 -13.91 -10.68
C ASN A 232 -6.09 -15.02 -11.54
N ALA A 233 -6.19 -16.29 -11.11
CA ALA A 233 -5.62 -17.42 -11.84
C ALA A 233 -6.21 -17.60 -13.25
N ALA A 234 -7.47 -17.20 -13.48
CA ALA A 234 -8.08 -17.22 -14.81
C ALA A 234 -7.36 -16.32 -15.84
N ARG A 235 -6.62 -15.31 -15.38
CA ARG A 235 -5.93 -14.33 -16.24
C ARG A 235 -4.41 -14.38 -16.07
N ASP A 236 -3.94 -15.13 -15.08
CA ASP A 236 -2.54 -15.20 -14.68
C ASP A 236 -2.05 -16.65 -14.72
N LYS A 237 -1.34 -16.99 -15.80
CA LYS A 237 -0.77 -18.33 -15.97
C LYS A 237 0.18 -18.72 -14.85
N ASN A 238 0.99 -17.79 -14.32
CA ASN A 238 1.93 -18.08 -13.25
C ASN A 238 1.17 -18.49 -11.97
N LEU A 239 0.06 -17.81 -11.67
CA LEU A 239 -0.79 -18.14 -10.54
C LEU A 239 -1.55 -19.46 -10.72
N LEU A 240 -2.04 -19.74 -11.93
CA LEU A 240 -2.69 -21.02 -12.26
C LEU A 240 -1.72 -22.20 -12.14
N ASP A 241 -0.49 -22.03 -12.64
CA ASP A 241 0.56 -23.04 -12.52
C ASP A 241 0.93 -23.27 -11.04
N LEU A 242 1.05 -22.20 -10.24
CA LEU A 242 1.24 -22.32 -8.79
C LEU A 242 0.11 -23.13 -8.13
N ALA A 243 -1.16 -22.82 -8.43
CA ALA A 243 -2.30 -23.54 -7.87
C ALA A 243 -2.23 -25.04 -8.20
N LYS A 244 -1.88 -25.39 -9.45
CA LYS A 244 -1.71 -26.78 -9.90
C LYS A 244 -0.58 -27.50 -9.16
N VAL A 245 0.58 -26.84 -8.99
CA VAL A 245 1.70 -27.38 -8.24
C VAL A 245 1.31 -27.63 -6.78
N GLN A 246 0.64 -26.66 -6.14
CA GLN A 246 0.25 -26.75 -4.74
C GLN A 246 -0.75 -27.87 -4.45
N MET A 247 -1.56 -28.34 -5.42
CA MET A 247 -2.43 -29.51 -5.20
C MET A 247 -1.68 -30.74 -4.66
N ASN A 248 -0.41 -30.92 -5.04
CA ASN A 248 0.40 -32.06 -4.61
C ASN A 248 1.07 -31.87 -3.25
N HIS A 249 1.06 -30.66 -2.69
CA HIS A 249 1.74 -30.30 -1.44
C HIS A 249 0.78 -29.99 -0.29
N GLN A 250 -0.47 -29.69 -0.60
CA GLN A 250 -1.50 -29.33 0.38
C GLN A 250 -2.20 -30.56 0.95
N ASP A 251 -2.81 -30.44 2.13
CA ASP A 251 -3.67 -31.47 2.71
C ASP A 251 -4.97 -31.67 1.90
N GLU A 252 -5.77 -32.68 2.24
CA GLU A 252 -6.99 -32.98 1.48
C GLU A 252 -8.03 -31.85 1.52
N THR A 253 -8.11 -31.10 2.63
CA THR A 253 -9.05 -29.98 2.77
C THR A 253 -8.71 -28.89 1.77
N VAL A 254 -7.47 -28.39 1.80
CA VAL A 254 -7.01 -27.32 0.92
C VAL A 254 -6.94 -27.81 -0.54
N ARG A 255 -6.49 -29.05 -0.78
CA ARG A 255 -6.42 -29.64 -2.12
C ARG A 255 -7.77 -29.68 -2.81
N ARG A 256 -8.85 -30.01 -2.08
CA ARG A 256 -10.21 -29.99 -2.63
C ARG A 256 -10.64 -28.59 -3.04
N GLN A 257 -10.36 -27.58 -2.20
CA GLN A 257 -10.66 -26.19 -2.54
C GLN A 257 -9.85 -25.72 -3.74
N LEU A 258 -8.57 -26.11 -3.84
CA LEU A 258 -7.72 -25.82 -4.99
C LEU A 258 -8.24 -26.43 -6.29
N ARG A 259 -8.77 -27.66 -6.27
CA ARG A 259 -9.39 -28.27 -7.45
C ARG A 259 -10.52 -27.41 -8.00
N GLU A 260 -11.41 -26.92 -7.11
CA GLU A 260 -12.51 -26.04 -7.51
C GLU A 260 -12.01 -24.66 -8.01
N VAL A 261 -10.94 -24.13 -7.42
CA VAL A 261 -10.29 -22.90 -7.91
C VAL A 261 -9.75 -23.07 -9.32
N ILE A 262 -9.01 -24.16 -9.58
CA ILE A 262 -8.41 -24.45 -10.88
C ILE A 262 -9.50 -24.68 -11.93
N GLU A 263 -10.51 -25.49 -11.61
CA GLU A 263 -11.66 -25.74 -12.50
C GLU A 263 -12.36 -24.42 -12.86
N ALA A 264 -12.70 -23.59 -11.87
CA ALA A 264 -13.36 -22.31 -12.13
C ALA A 264 -12.48 -21.35 -12.94
N ALA A 265 -11.16 -21.34 -12.71
CA ALA A 265 -10.23 -20.51 -13.45
C ALA A 265 -10.09 -20.95 -14.92
N GLU A 266 -10.01 -22.26 -15.18
CA GLU A 266 -9.87 -22.80 -16.53
C GLU A 266 -11.17 -22.71 -17.35
N LEU A 267 -12.32 -22.89 -16.68
CA LEU A 267 -13.64 -22.83 -17.31
C LEU A 267 -14.24 -21.41 -17.33
N TYR A 268 -13.58 -20.42 -16.73
CA TYR A 268 -14.10 -19.07 -16.52
C TYR A 268 -15.44 -19.01 -15.74
N GLU A 269 -15.72 -20.02 -14.93
CA GLU A 269 -16.95 -20.16 -14.12
C GLU A 269 -16.81 -19.56 -12.71
N ILE A 270 -16.17 -18.40 -12.60
CA ILE A 270 -15.84 -17.75 -11.32
C ILE A 270 -17.11 -17.40 -10.51
N GLY A 271 -18.23 -17.14 -11.19
CA GLY A 271 -19.51 -16.80 -10.56
C GLY A 271 -20.03 -17.90 -9.63
N ARG A 272 -19.82 -19.18 -9.98
CA ARG A 272 -20.27 -20.33 -9.18
C ARG A 272 -19.65 -20.33 -7.78
N LEU A 273 -18.33 -20.10 -7.71
CA LEU A 273 -17.61 -20.07 -6.42
C LEU A 273 -18.16 -19.00 -5.47
N ARG A 274 -18.52 -17.85 -6.04
CA ARG A 274 -19.09 -16.73 -5.30
C ARG A 274 -20.50 -17.03 -4.78
N GLU A 275 -21.37 -17.59 -5.62
CA GLU A 275 -22.72 -17.98 -5.21
C GLU A 275 -22.70 -19.03 -4.11
N ASP A 276 -21.82 -20.03 -4.24
CA ASP A 276 -21.67 -21.08 -3.24
C ASP A 276 -21.11 -20.54 -1.91
N ALA A 277 -20.20 -19.56 -1.96
CA ALA A 277 -19.73 -18.86 -0.78
C ALA A 277 -20.87 -18.13 -0.05
N LEU A 278 -21.67 -17.36 -0.77
CA LEU A 278 -22.82 -16.65 -0.20
C LEU A 278 -23.82 -17.61 0.46
N LYS A 279 -24.17 -18.71 -0.23
CA LYS A 279 -25.06 -19.73 0.33
C LYS A 279 -24.52 -20.34 1.63
N ARG A 280 -23.21 -20.62 1.71
CA ARG A 280 -22.58 -21.16 2.93
C ARG A 280 -22.58 -20.16 4.08
N ILE A 281 -22.26 -18.89 3.79
CA ILE A 281 -22.28 -17.81 4.78
C ILE A 281 -23.70 -17.61 5.31
N ASP A 282 -24.71 -17.57 4.43
CA ASP A 282 -26.12 -17.44 4.83
C ASP A 282 -26.61 -18.65 5.63
N ALA A 283 -26.21 -19.86 5.24
CA ALA A 283 -26.54 -21.07 5.99
C ALA A 283 -25.91 -21.07 7.39
N LEU A 284 -24.63 -20.67 7.52
CA LEU A 284 -23.96 -20.58 8.81
C LEU A 284 -24.57 -19.48 9.69
N ARG A 285 -24.97 -18.36 9.09
CA ARG A 285 -25.68 -17.27 9.76
C ARG A 285 -27.05 -17.72 10.29
N ALA A 286 -27.78 -18.54 9.53
CA ALA A 286 -29.13 -18.97 9.90
C ALA A 286 -29.12 -20.13 10.91
N GLY A 287 -28.25 -21.13 10.71
CA GLY A 287 -28.28 -22.41 11.42
C GLY A 287 -27.04 -22.75 12.23
N GLY A 288 -26.01 -21.89 12.23
CA GLY A 288 -24.73 -22.15 12.89
C GLY A 288 -24.78 -22.19 14.42
N PRO A 289 -23.66 -22.54 15.07
CA PRO A 289 -23.54 -22.46 16.51
C PRO A 289 -23.78 -21.04 17.04
N GLN A 290 -24.11 -20.90 18.33
CA GLN A 290 -24.58 -19.63 18.91
C GLN A 290 -23.59 -18.48 18.73
N ASN A 291 -22.28 -18.76 18.75
CA ASN A 291 -21.21 -17.80 18.47
C ASN A 291 -21.25 -17.26 17.03
N ALA A 292 -21.64 -18.08 16.04
CA ALA A 292 -21.80 -17.67 14.65
C ALA A 292 -23.09 -16.86 14.41
N ARG A 293 -24.12 -17.08 15.24
CA ARG A 293 -25.43 -16.40 15.19
C ARG A 293 -25.51 -15.10 16.01
N ASP A 294 -24.49 -14.78 16.82
CA ASP A 294 -24.50 -13.61 17.71
C ASP A 294 -24.20 -12.31 16.95
N TRP A 295 -25.26 -11.57 16.64
CA TRP A 295 -25.24 -10.31 15.91
C TRP A 295 -24.47 -9.17 16.58
N SER A 296 -24.32 -9.20 17.90
CA SER A 296 -23.58 -8.16 18.63
C SER A 296 -22.09 -8.19 18.33
N LYS A 297 -21.57 -9.37 17.98
CA LYS A 297 -20.19 -9.54 17.53
C LYS A 297 -19.99 -8.98 16.13
N TRP A 298 -20.94 -9.16 15.22
CA TRP A 298 -20.87 -8.64 13.85
C TRP A 298 -20.74 -7.12 13.77
N GLY A 299 -21.39 -6.38 14.69
CA GLY A 299 -21.28 -4.91 14.75
C GLY A 299 -19.90 -4.38 15.13
N ASN A 300 -19.06 -5.22 15.75
CA ASN A 300 -17.67 -4.92 16.08
C ASN A 300 -16.68 -5.36 14.98
N TYR A 301 -17.11 -6.17 14.01
CA TYR A 301 -16.29 -6.71 12.91
C TYR A 301 -16.73 -6.13 11.56
N GLY A 302 -16.30 -4.90 11.27
CA GLY A 302 -16.63 -4.19 10.03
C GLY A 302 -16.19 -4.88 8.73
N THR A 303 -15.29 -5.87 8.81
CA THR A 303 -14.71 -6.63 7.68
C THR A 303 -15.69 -7.58 7.02
N THR A 304 -16.51 -8.34 7.77
CA THR A 304 -17.48 -9.30 7.21
C THR A 304 -18.61 -8.60 6.45
N ALA A 305 -19.11 -7.47 6.97
CA ALA A 305 -20.13 -6.66 6.29
C ALA A 305 -19.57 -5.98 5.02
N LEU A 306 -18.31 -5.53 5.05
CA LEU A 306 -17.61 -4.97 3.89
C LEU A 306 -17.35 -6.04 2.82
N ALA A 307 -16.89 -7.23 3.19
CA ALA A 307 -16.66 -8.34 2.27
C ALA A 307 -17.95 -8.83 1.60
N LEU A 308 -19.07 -8.90 2.33
CA LEU A 308 -20.38 -9.17 1.72
C LEU A 308 -20.82 -8.02 0.80
N GLY A 309 -20.55 -6.77 1.16
CA GLY A 309 -20.78 -5.59 0.29
C GLY A 309 -19.95 -5.61 -0.99
N CYS A 310 -18.69 -6.02 -0.94
CA CYS A 310 -17.77 -6.24 -2.07
C CYS A 310 -18.31 -7.27 -3.07
N VAL A 311 -18.80 -8.38 -2.51
CA VAL A 311 -19.41 -9.45 -3.29
C VAL A 311 -20.67 -8.86 -3.94
N VAL A 312 -21.62 -8.30 -3.21
CA VAL A 312 -22.84 -7.72 -3.80
C VAL A 312 -22.55 -6.65 -4.86
N ALA A 313 -21.60 -5.73 -4.65
CA ALA A 313 -21.24 -4.68 -5.61
C ALA A 313 -20.69 -5.22 -6.95
N SER A 314 -20.01 -6.38 -6.95
CA SER A 314 -19.52 -6.99 -8.19
C SER A 314 -20.62 -7.62 -9.06
N VAL A 315 -21.86 -7.77 -8.55
CA VAL A 315 -23.05 -8.11 -9.38
C VAL A 315 -23.55 -6.89 -10.18
N LEU A 316 -23.21 -5.67 -9.77
CA LEU A 316 -23.66 -4.43 -10.40
C LEU A 316 -22.69 -3.89 -11.48
N GLY A 317 -21.75 -4.71 -11.97
CA GLY A 317 -20.94 -4.40 -13.16
C GLY A 317 -19.58 -3.74 -12.92
N GLN A 318 -19.12 -3.61 -11.66
CA GLN A 318 -17.79 -3.08 -11.30
C GLN A 318 -16.69 -4.17 -11.33
N VAL A 319 -16.61 -4.96 -12.41
CA VAL A 319 -15.65 -6.10 -12.54
C VAL A 319 -14.48 -5.77 -13.48
N GLN A 320 -14.33 -4.51 -13.87
CA GLN A 320 -13.46 -4.14 -14.99
C GLN A 320 -11.96 -4.15 -14.68
N PHE A 321 -11.58 -4.19 -13.40
CA PHE A 321 -10.18 -4.27 -12.97
C PHE A 321 -10.02 -5.51 -12.12
N GLY A 322 -9.09 -6.41 -12.47
CA GLY A 322 -8.83 -7.70 -11.83
C GLY A 322 -8.42 -7.67 -10.37
N ILE A 323 -8.66 -6.56 -9.66
CA ILE A 323 -8.63 -6.44 -8.20
C ILE A 323 -10.09 -6.58 -7.76
N PRO A 324 -10.63 -7.81 -7.66
CA PRO A 324 -11.86 -8.01 -6.91
C PRO A 324 -11.62 -7.38 -5.55
N CYS A 325 -12.55 -6.55 -5.08
CA CYS A 325 -12.52 -5.92 -3.77
C CYS A 325 -11.86 -6.85 -2.75
N VAL A 326 -10.59 -6.59 -2.46
CA VAL A 326 -9.80 -7.49 -1.63
C VAL A 326 -10.35 -7.38 -0.21
N VAL A 327 -10.14 -8.43 0.58
CA VAL A 327 -10.91 -8.82 1.77
C VAL A 327 -11.05 -7.66 2.80
N GLY A 328 -10.15 -6.67 2.79
CA GLY A 328 -10.11 -5.51 3.67
C GLY A 328 -10.98 -4.30 3.28
N GLY A 329 -11.70 -4.32 2.17
CA GLY A 329 -12.72 -3.31 1.89
C GLY A 329 -12.21 -1.91 1.54
N ALA A 330 -10.99 -1.78 1.00
CA ALA A 330 -10.46 -0.52 0.49
C ALA A 330 -11.36 0.15 -0.57
N LEU A 331 -12.24 -0.63 -1.23
CA LEU A 331 -13.23 -0.15 -2.20
C LEU A 331 -14.66 -0.02 -1.66
N SER A 332 -14.94 -0.43 -0.41
CA SER A 332 -16.32 -0.70 0.04
C SER A 332 -16.91 0.29 1.04
N THR A 333 -16.12 1.26 1.52
CA THR A 333 -16.62 2.19 2.56
C THR A 333 -17.72 3.12 2.03
N ALA A 334 -17.77 3.38 0.72
CA ALA A 334 -18.86 4.15 0.11
C ALA A 334 -20.16 3.34 -0.05
N ALA A 335 -20.07 2.01 -0.26
CA ALA A 335 -21.24 1.16 -0.52
C ALA A 335 -21.92 0.63 0.76
N VAL A 336 -21.16 0.32 1.82
CA VAL A 336 -21.74 -0.25 3.05
C VAL A 336 -22.56 0.77 3.85
N ASN A 337 -22.23 2.07 3.77
CA ASN A 337 -23.03 3.11 4.42
C ASN A 337 -24.44 3.29 3.81
N TYR A 338 -24.67 2.79 2.59
CA TYR A 338 -25.97 2.88 1.91
C TYR A 338 -26.85 1.63 2.10
N LEU A 339 -26.29 0.55 2.65
CA LEU A 339 -26.95 -0.76 2.80
C LEU A 339 -27.14 -1.20 4.26
N GLY A 340 -26.71 -0.39 5.23
CA GLY A 340 -27.10 -0.57 6.63
C GLY A 340 -28.60 -0.28 6.81
N PRO A 341 -29.31 -0.97 7.72
CA PRO A 341 -30.67 -0.59 8.05
C PRO A 341 -30.68 0.87 8.51
N GLU A 342 -31.61 1.67 8.00
CA GLU A 342 -31.79 3.06 8.39
C GLU A 342 -31.72 3.17 9.91
N ARG A 343 -30.74 3.92 10.42
CA ARG A 343 -30.79 4.34 11.83
C ARG A 343 -31.98 5.28 11.94
N THR A 344 -33.14 4.74 12.31
CA THR A 344 -34.24 5.52 12.84
C THR A 344 -33.70 6.32 14.02
N ARG A 345 -33.88 7.65 13.95
CA ARG A 345 -33.44 8.64 14.94
C ARG A 345 -33.88 8.30 16.36
#